data_AF-A0A662DNX6-F1
#
_entry.id   AF-A0A662DNX6-F1
#
_cell.length_a   1.000
_cell.length_b   1.000
_cell.length_c   1.000
_cell.angle_alpha   90.00
_cell.angle_beta   90.00
_cell.angle_gamma   90.00
#
_symmetry.space_group_name_H-M   'P 1'
#
loop_
_entity.id
_entity.type
_entity.pdbx_description
1 polymer ?
#
loop_
_entity_poly.entity_id
_entity_poly.type
_entity_poly.pdbx_seq_one_letter_code
_entity_poly.pdbx_strand_id
1 'polypeptide(L)'
;MPAKNGRNEMRIRAMAITVAGVLLLASCGLGDGDGTLPSLPEGGITTTAAPDAPDTTDAPDTTEAPPPSDAPDSTVPAEEDTEATTPWWLLLVVLGAFLILIIAFVSRGSKKKIVVAQPPTSWKEYARKGYSDARWLFDAMSEDLAIWRGNATFDGKSAVGATAGTALAETWKQLDDRIGKASDSLYALEAGAPDQRTAQQASATIASMRSLRRSVDDRAEARMNYRTVEARSDAGQAALQDAREREVRSSRNLAEARSAYGTALTNLSTLL
;
A
#
# COMPACT_ATOMS: atom_id res chain seq x y z
N MET A 1 12.25 -38.78 -32.77
CA MET A 1 12.95 -37.49 -33.01
C MET A 1 11.96 -36.57 -33.70
N PRO A 2 11.66 -35.34 -33.22
CA PRO A 2 12.64 -34.30 -32.85
C PRO A 2 12.39 -33.60 -31.50
N ALA A 3 13.46 -33.05 -30.92
CA ALA A 3 13.43 -32.03 -29.88
C ALA A 3 14.67 -31.14 -30.05
N LYS A 4 14.48 -29.83 -30.29
CA LYS A 4 15.46 -28.75 -30.07
C LYS A 4 14.81 -27.42 -30.46
N ASN A 5 14.24 -26.70 -29.48
CA ASN A 5 14.03 -25.24 -29.59
C ASN A 5 13.90 -24.50 -28.24
N GLY A 6 13.91 -25.17 -27.09
CA GLY A 6 13.66 -24.51 -25.79
C GLY A 6 14.85 -23.79 -25.13
N ARG A 7 16.03 -23.69 -25.77
CA ARG A 7 17.26 -23.19 -25.10
C ARG A 7 17.57 -21.71 -25.38
N ASN A 8 16.97 -21.12 -26.41
CA ASN A 8 17.28 -19.73 -26.80
C ASN A 8 16.39 -18.69 -26.11
N GLU A 9 15.17 -19.05 -25.72
CA GLU A 9 14.24 -18.09 -25.07
C GLU A 9 14.64 -17.74 -23.62
N MET A 10 15.30 -18.65 -22.91
CA MET A 10 15.70 -18.41 -21.52
C MET A 10 16.87 -17.42 -21.40
N ARG A 11 17.72 -17.30 -22.42
CA ARG A 11 18.86 -16.37 -22.40
C ARG A 11 18.45 -14.92 -22.66
N ILE A 12 17.40 -14.69 -23.46
CA ILE A 12 16.90 -13.35 -23.78
C ILE A 12 16.18 -12.73 -22.57
N ARG A 13 15.46 -13.55 -21.79
CA ARG A 13 14.77 -13.07 -20.57
C ARG A 13 15.73 -12.76 -19.42
N ALA A 14 16.83 -13.50 -19.29
CA ALA A 14 17.85 -13.20 -18.28
C ALA A 14 18.62 -11.91 -18.57
N MET A 15 18.88 -11.58 -19.85
CA MET A 15 19.64 -10.39 -20.23
C MET A 15 18.81 -9.09 -20.08
N ALA A 16 17.49 -9.14 -20.29
CA ALA A 16 16.60 -7.98 -20.13
C ALA A 16 16.43 -7.54 -18.66
N ILE A 17 16.49 -8.49 -17.71
CA ILE A 17 16.35 -8.19 -16.28
C ILE A 17 17.62 -7.50 -15.73
N THR A 18 18.80 -7.84 -16.26
CA THR A 18 20.06 -7.22 -15.82
C THR A 18 20.23 -5.79 -16.33
N VAL A 19 19.74 -5.45 -17.53
CA VAL A 19 19.80 -4.08 -18.07
C VAL A 19 18.85 -3.13 -17.34
N ALA A 20 17.68 -3.61 -16.89
CA ALA A 20 16.74 -2.82 -16.10
C ALA A 20 17.26 -2.53 -14.67
N GLY A 21 18.03 -3.45 -14.07
CA GLY A 21 18.63 -3.24 -12.75
C GLY A 21 19.77 -2.22 -12.73
N VAL A 22 20.56 -2.14 -13.80
CA VAL A 22 21.68 -1.19 -13.90
C VAL A 22 21.18 0.23 -14.21
N LEU A 23 20.06 0.40 -14.92
CA LEU A 23 19.47 1.74 -15.13
C LEU A 23 18.80 2.34 -13.89
N LEU A 24 18.38 1.51 -12.92
CA LEU A 24 17.73 1.96 -11.68
C LEU A 24 18.72 2.33 -10.56
N LEU A 25 19.98 1.91 -10.66
CA LEU A 25 21.06 2.30 -9.74
C LEU A 25 21.85 3.54 -10.19
N ALA A 26 21.61 4.03 -11.41
CA ALA A 26 22.26 5.24 -11.94
C ALA A 26 21.43 6.53 -11.77
N SER A 27 20.20 6.46 -11.24
CA SER A 27 19.32 7.64 -11.04
C SER A 27 19.20 8.09 -9.58
N CYS A 28 19.92 7.48 -8.65
CA CYS A 28 20.02 7.90 -7.25
C CYS A 28 21.49 8.13 -6.87
N GLY A 29 22.04 9.28 -7.28
CA GLY A 29 23.32 9.75 -6.77
C GLY A 29 23.99 10.77 -7.69
N LEU A 30 23.75 12.06 -7.44
CA LEU A 30 24.77 13.11 -7.25
C LEU A 30 24.04 14.46 -7.12
N GLY A 31 23.98 14.96 -5.90
CA GLY A 31 23.81 16.39 -5.64
C GLY A 31 25.18 16.97 -5.32
N ASP A 32 25.64 17.89 -6.15
CA ASP A 32 26.51 19.00 -5.76
C ASP A 32 25.54 20.14 -5.43
N GLY A 33 25.45 20.71 -4.22
CA GLY A 33 26.55 21.24 -3.44
C GLY A 33 26.53 22.76 -3.61
N ASP A 34 25.74 23.50 -2.82
CA ASP A 34 26.18 24.80 -2.32
C ASP A 34 25.41 25.22 -1.05
N GLY A 35 26.16 25.78 -0.11
CA GLY A 35 25.79 25.88 1.30
C GLY A 35 25.03 27.14 1.69
N THR A 36 24.36 27.04 2.85
CA THR A 36 24.39 28.08 3.88
C THR A 36 23.77 27.52 5.18
N LEU A 37 24.57 27.49 6.24
CA LEU A 37 24.16 27.16 7.60
C LEU A 37 23.33 28.31 8.20
N PRO A 38 22.30 28.01 9.00
CA PRO A 38 21.99 28.83 10.16
C PRO A 38 22.22 28.04 11.45
N SER A 39 23.04 28.62 12.32
CA SER A 39 23.28 28.23 13.70
C SER A 39 21.98 28.12 14.51
N LEU A 40 21.78 26.98 15.17
CA LEU A 40 20.77 26.80 16.22
C LEU A 40 21.41 26.99 17.61
N PRO A 41 20.71 27.68 18.55
CA PRO A 41 21.17 27.84 19.91
C PRO A 41 20.93 26.59 20.76
N GLU A 42 21.82 26.43 21.75
CA GLU A 42 21.83 25.43 22.81
C GLU A 42 20.52 25.41 23.62
N GLY A 43 20.11 24.22 24.08
CA GLY A 43 19.16 24.14 25.18
C GLY A 43 18.53 22.76 25.40
N GLY A 44 18.95 22.10 26.49
CA GLY A 44 18.03 21.31 27.32
C GLY A 44 17.91 19.81 26.99
N ILE A 45 18.80 19.02 27.59
CA ILE A 45 18.65 17.58 27.79
C ILE A 45 17.63 17.33 28.90
N THR A 46 16.56 16.58 28.60
CA THR A 46 15.81 15.82 29.61
C THR A 46 15.68 14.38 29.15
N THR A 47 16.42 13.53 29.85
CA THR A 47 16.44 12.07 29.82
C THR A 47 15.10 11.51 30.26
N THR A 48 14.49 10.63 29.44
CA THR A 48 13.42 9.72 29.90
C THR A 48 13.94 8.29 29.80
N ALA A 49 14.01 7.64 30.96
CA ALA A 49 14.54 6.30 31.16
C ALA A 49 13.63 5.22 30.54
N ALA A 50 14.26 4.18 29.99
CA ALA A 50 13.63 2.92 29.65
C ALA A 50 13.51 2.04 30.91
N PRO A 51 12.44 1.23 31.07
CA PRO A 51 12.32 0.32 32.22
C PRO A 51 13.16 -0.96 32.04
N ASP A 52 13.72 -1.38 33.17
CA ASP A 52 14.67 -2.47 33.38
C ASP A 52 14.18 -3.86 32.95
N ALA A 53 15.13 -4.65 32.45
CA ALA A 53 15.01 -6.10 32.34
C ALA A 53 15.44 -6.77 33.66
N PRO A 54 14.76 -7.84 34.13
CA PRO A 54 15.30 -8.67 35.19
C PRO A 54 16.29 -9.69 34.63
N ASP A 55 17.50 -9.66 35.18
CA ASP A 55 18.55 -10.65 35.03
C ASP A 55 18.49 -11.69 36.16
N THR A 56 19.25 -12.78 36.00
CA THR A 56 19.58 -13.88 36.95
C THR A 56 18.67 -15.13 36.88
N THR A 57 19.13 -16.34 36.48
CA THR A 57 20.17 -17.28 37.02
C THR A 57 19.39 -18.62 37.23
N ASP A 58 19.74 -19.80 36.70
CA ASP A 58 20.87 -20.69 37.00
C ASP A 58 20.97 -21.82 35.94
N ALA A 59 22.20 -22.32 35.72
CA ALA A 59 22.47 -23.61 35.08
C ALA A 59 22.43 -24.75 36.13
N PRO A 60 22.30 -26.03 35.70
CA PRO A 60 23.35 -26.94 36.14
C PRO A 60 23.78 -28.00 35.10
N ASP A 61 25.09 -28.20 35.12
CA ASP A 61 25.90 -29.42 35.09
C ASP A 61 25.69 -30.53 34.05
N THR A 62 26.83 -30.75 33.39
CA THR A 62 27.26 -31.94 32.64
C THR A 62 27.41 -33.12 33.61
N THR A 63 26.96 -34.31 33.24
CA THR A 63 27.35 -35.55 33.93
C THR A 63 27.88 -36.57 32.94
N GLU A 64 29.11 -36.96 33.21
CA GLU A 64 30.00 -37.85 32.49
C GLU A 64 29.65 -39.34 32.76
N ALA A 65 30.14 -40.21 31.87
CA ALA A 65 29.88 -41.65 31.86
C ALA A 65 30.54 -42.42 33.03
N PRO A 66 30.02 -43.61 33.41
CA PRO A 66 30.78 -44.59 34.19
C PRO A 66 31.51 -45.64 33.34
N PRO A 67 32.61 -46.24 33.85
CA PRO A 67 33.55 -47.14 33.17
C PRO A 67 33.11 -48.63 33.20
N PRO A 68 33.85 -49.59 32.58
CA PRO A 68 33.38 -50.95 32.34
C PRO A 68 33.65 -51.89 33.53
N SER A 69 32.88 -52.97 33.64
CA SER A 69 33.21 -54.09 34.52
C SER A 69 32.67 -55.41 33.97
N ASP A 70 33.53 -56.44 34.03
CA ASP A 70 33.41 -57.75 33.43
C ASP A 70 32.29 -58.67 33.95
N ALA A 71 32.04 -59.72 33.16
CA ALA A 71 31.03 -60.78 33.22
C ALA A 71 30.86 -61.54 34.54
N PRO A 72 29.78 -62.34 34.64
CA PRO A 72 30.03 -63.78 34.63
C PRO A 72 29.07 -64.60 33.73
N ASP A 73 29.57 -65.79 33.40
CA ASP A 73 28.92 -66.93 32.73
C ASP A 73 27.49 -67.25 33.21
N SER A 74 26.65 -67.72 32.28
CA SER A 74 26.13 -69.11 32.25
C SER A 74 24.69 -69.23 31.71
N THR A 75 24.56 -70.17 30.76
CA THR A 75 23.41 -71.03 30.42
C THR A 75 22.21 -70.50 29.61
N VAL A 76 22.09 -71.13 28.43
CA VAL A 76 20.99 -71.27 27.45
C VAL A 76 19.75 -71.92 28.10
N PRO A 77 18.50 -71.60 27.68
CA PRO A 77 17.84 -72.39 26.64
C PRO A 77 17.29 -71.55 25.48
N ALA A 78 17.27 -72.18 24.31
CA ALA A 78 16.77 -71.65 23.06
C ALA A 78 15.31 -71.17 23.19
N GLU A 79 15.04 -69.94 22.77
CA GLU A 79 13.70 -69.53 22.34
C GLU A 79 13.69 -69.44 20.83
N GLU A 80 12.71 -70.12 20.25
CA GLU A 80 12.49 -70.27 18.82
C GLU A 80 12.25 -68.90 18.17
N ASP A 81 13.11 -68.52 17.23
CA ASP A 81 12.81 -67.50 16.23
C ASP A 81 11.63 -68.02 15.37
N THR A 82 10.40 -67.77 15.82
CA THR A 82 9.27 -67.74 14.88
C THR A 82 9.48 -66.57 13.94
N GLU A 83 10.16 -66.83 12.81
CA GLU A 83 10.03 -66.03 11.60
C GLU A 83 8.54 -65.98 11.24
N ALA A 84 7.82 -64.98 11.77
CA ALA A 84 6.48 -64.66 11.37
C ALA A 84 6.53 -64.14 9.93
N THR A 85 6.57 -65.07 8.98
CA THR A 85 6.58 -64.77 7.55
C THR A 85 5.26 -64.09 7.23
N THR A 86 5.28 -62.76 7.11
CA THR A 86 4.09 -61.99 6.74
C THR A 86 3.51 -62.61 5.47
N PRO A 87 2.26 -63.10 5.48
CA PRO A 87 1.73 -63.83 4.35
C PRO A 87 1.74 -62.95 3.11
N TRP A 88 2.31 -63.44 2.00
CA TRP A 88 2.48 -62.65 0.78
C TRP A 88 1.15 -62.10 0.21
N TRP A 89 0.00 -62.72 0.52
CA TRP A 89 -1.32 -62.23 0.14
C TRP A 89 -1.68 -60.90 0.83
N LEU A 90 -1.16 -60.64 2.03
CA LEU A 90 -1.38 -59.40 2.77
C LEU A 90 -0.73 -58.21 2.06
N LEU A 91 0.42 -58.42 1.40
CA LEU A 91 1.07 -57.41 0.56
C LEU A 91 0.20 -57.04 -0.65
N LEU A 92 -0.47 -58.02 -1.28
CA LEU A 92 -1.38 -57.76 -2.38
C LEU A 92 -2.62 -56.96 -1.96
N VAL A 93 -3.15 -57.22 -0.77
CA VAL A 93 -4.29 -56.46 -0.22
C VAL A 93 -3.90 -55.02 0.07
N VAL A 94 -2.74 -54.79 0.70
CA VAL A 94 -2.24 -53.44 1.00
C VAL A 94 -1.93 -52.67 -0.29
N LEU A 95 -1.28 -53.31 -1.27
CA LEU A 95 -0.99 -52.68 -2.56
C LEU A 95 -2.28 -52.33 -3.32
N GLY A 96 -3.27 -53.23 -3.31
CA GLY A 96 -4.58 -53.00 -3.93
C GLY A 96 -5.34 -51.85 -3.29
N ALA A 97 -5.38 -51.78 -1.95
CA ALA A 97 -6.02 -50.68 -1.22
C ALA A 97 -5.31 -49.34 -1.50
N PHE A 98 -3.98 -49.34 -1.58
CA PHE A 98 -3.19 -48.15 -1.91
C PHE A 98 -3.45 -47.68 -3.35
N LEU A 99 -3.57 -48.60 -4.31
CA LEU A 99 -3.89 -48.27 -5.71
C LEU A 99 -5.29 -47.64 -5.82
N ILE A 100 -6.28 -48.18 -5.11
CA ILE A 100 -7.65 -47.63 -5.08
C ILE A 100 -7.64 -46.21 -4.49
N LEU A 101 -6.85 -45.95 -3.45
CA LEU A 101 -6.68 -44.61 -2.88
C LEU A 101 -6.06 -43.63 -3.87
N ILE A 102 -5.03 -44.04 -4.62
CA ILE A 102 -4.42 -43.19 -5.66
C ILE A 102 -5.44 -42.87 -6.75
N ILE A 103 -6.19 -43.88 -7.24
CA ILE A 103 -7.22 -43.69 -8.27
C ILE A 103 -8.33 -42.78 -7.74
N ALA A 104 -8.76 -42.94 -6.49
CA ALA A 104 -9.73 -42.05 -5.85
C ALA A 104 -9.20 -40.62 -5.73
N PHE A 105 -7.91 -40.43 -5.43
CA PHE A 105 -7.30 -39.10 -5.31
C PHE A 105 -7.16 -38.41 -6.67
N VAL A 106 -6.73 -39.14 -7.70
CA VAL A 106 -6.61 -38.62 -9.08
C VAL A 106 -7.99 -38.34 -9.69
N SER A 107 -8.98 -39.19 -9.45
CA SER A 107 -10.35 -38.99 -9.95
C SER A 107 -11.11 -37.87 -9.22
N ARG A 108 -10.76 -37.57 -7.95
CA ARG A 108 -11.31 -36.42 -7.21
C ARG A 108 -10.73 -35.07 -7.67
N GLY A 109 -9.60 -35.07 -8.40
CA GLY A 109 -8.94 -33.86 -8.92
C GLY A 109 -9.50 -33.31 -10.24
N SER A 110 -10.32 -34.06 -10.99
CA SER A 110 -10.74 -33.69 -12.35
C SER A 110 -12.26 -33.57 -12.52
N LYS A 111 -12.87 -32.70 -11.71
CA LYS A 111 -14.19 -32.11 -12.02
C LYS A 111 -14.13 -30.59 -11.93
N LYS A 112 -13.10 -29.98 -12.51
CA LYS A 112 -13.19 -28.57 -12.88
C LYS A 112 -14.07 -28.51 -14.11
N LYS A 113 -15.36 -28.24 -13.91
CA LYS A 113 -16.20 -27.67 -14.97
C LYS A 113 -15.37 -26.56 -15.60
N ILE A 114 -15.10 -26.65 -16.90
CA ILE A 114 -14.73 -25.47 -17.68
C ILE A 114 -16.02 -24.65 -17.74
N VAL A 115 -16.31 -23.97 -16.63
CA VAL A 115 -17.04 -22.72 -16.70
C VAL A 115 -16.09 -21.86 -17.51
N VAL A 116 -16.48 -21.54 -18.74
CA VAL A 116 -15.95 -20.36 -19.41
C VAL A 116 -16.26 -19.23 -18.46
N ALA A 117 -15.32 -18.93 -17.54
CA ALA A 117 -15.46 -17.84 -16.61
C ALA A 117 -15.62 -16.62 -17.51
N GLN A 118 -16.76 -15.94 -17.39
CA GLN A 118 -16.86 -14.61 -17.98
C GLN A 118 -15.62 -13.82 -17.52
N PRO A 119 -14.99 -13.03 -18.40
CA PRO A 119 -13.92 -12.14 -17.98
C PRO A 119 -14.44 -11.36 -16.76
N PRO A 120 -13.65 -11.24 -15.68
CA PRO A 120 -14.16 -10.76 -14.41
C PRO A 120 -14.85 -9.42 -14.63
N THR A 121 -16.18 -9.38 -14.47
CA THR A 121 -16.98 -8.16 -14.57
C THR A 121 -16.67 -7.17 -13.46
N SER A 122 -15.83 -7.57 -12.49
CA SER A 122 -15.41 -6.78 -11.34
C SER A 122 -14.70 -5.49 -11.72
N TRP A 123 -13.91 -5.46 -12.80
CA TRP A 123 -13.22 -4.22 -13.20
C TRP A 123 -14.20 -3.11 -13.61
N LYS A 124 -15.33 -3.47 -14.24
CA LYS A 124 -16.37 -2.49 -14.60
C LYS A 124 -17.07 -1.96 -13.36
N GLU A 125 -17.26 -2.79 -12.34
CA GLU A 125 -17.82 -2.36 -11.06
C GLU A 125 -16.87 -1.39 -10.34
N TYR A 126 -15.56 -1.67 -10.34
CA TYR A 126 -14.54 -0.76 -9.83
C TYR A 126 -14.49 0.54 -10.63
N ALA A 127 -14.63 0.49 -11.96
CA ALA A 127 -14.71 1.68 -12.81
C ALA A 127 -15.93 2.54 -12.48
N ARG A 128 -17.14 1.95 -12.38
CA ARG A 128 -18.36 2.69 -12.03
C ARG A 128 -18.27 3.29 -10.64
N LYS A 129 -17.83 2.51 -9.66
CA LYS A 129 -17.70 2.98 -8.27
C LYS A 129 -16.66 4.08 -8.16
N GLY A 130 -15.46 3.82 -8.68
CA GLY A 130 -14.36 4.78 -8.73
C GLY A 130 -14.76 6.08 -9.43
N TYR A 131 -15.43 6.00 -10.58
CA TYR A 131 -15.96 7.18 -11.27
C TYR A 131 -17.01 7.92 -10.45
N SER A 132 -17.98 7.23 -9.84
CA SER A 132 -19.05 7.88 -9.07
C SER A 132 -18.53 8.63 -7.84
N ASP A 133 -17.60 8.01 -7.11
CA ASP A 133 -16.96 8.63 -5.95
C ASP A 133 -16.05 9.79 -6.39
N ALA A 134 -15.27 9.60 -7.46
CA ALA A 134 -14.39 10.62 -8.03
C ALA A 134 -15.17 11.82 -8.59
N ARG A 135 -16.34 11.60 -9.22
CA ARG A 135 -17.22 12.65 -9.74
C ARG A 135 -17.82 13.48 -8.61
N TRP A 136 -18.28 12.83 -7.53
CA TRP A 136 -18.74 13.55 -6.34
C TRP A 136 -17.63 14.42 -5.75
N LEU A 137 -16.41 13.88 -5.68
CA LEU A 137 -15.25 14.61 -5.18
C LEU A 137 -14.92 15.85 -6.02
N PHE A 138 -15.12 15.79 -7.34
CA PHE A 138 -14.97 16.96 -8.20
C PHE A 138 -15.97 18.06 -7.85
N ASP A 139 -17.22 17.72 -7.57
CA ASP A 139 -18.22 18.72 -7.15
C ASP A 139 -17.90 19.29 -5.76
N ALA A 140 -17.46 18.43 -4.83
CA ALA A 140 -17.14 18.82 -3.46
C ALA A 140 -15.85 19.66 -3.33
N MET A 141 -14.79 19.35 -4.09
CA MET A 141 -13.49 20.05 -4.05
C MET A 141 -13.53 21.39 -4.81
N SER A 142 -14.26 22.35 -4.28
CA SER A 142 -14.47 23.68 -4.86
C SER A 142 -13.58 24.77 -4.24
N GLU A 143 -13.51 25.92 -4.91
CA GLU A 143 -12.90 27.13 -4.36
C GLU A 143 -13.64 27.59 -3.09
N ASP A 144 -14.96 27.50 -3.06
CA ASP A 144 -15.77 27.86 -1.88
C ASP A 144 -15.40 27.01 -0.65
N LEU A 145 -15.16 25.70 -0.84
CA LEU A 145 -14.72 24.83 0.24
C LEU A 145 -13.34 25.25 0.77
N ALA A 146 -12.41 25.63 -0.12
CA ALA A 146 -11.09 26.10 0.27
C ALA A 146 -11.14 27.43 1.02
N ILE A 147 -11.93 28.39 0.52
CA ILE A 147 -12.17 29.69 1.19
C ILE A 147 -12.78 29.47 2.56
N TRP A 148 -13.81 28.63 2.64
CA TRP A 148 -14.45 28.28 3.90
C TRP A 148 -13.45 27.71 4.90
N ARG A 149 -12.63 26.72 4.49
CA ARG A 149 -11.65 26.08 5.36
C ARG A 149 -10.60 27.07 5.86
N GLY A 150 -10.11 27.94 4.98
CA GLY A 150 -9.18 29.00 5.36
C GLY A 150 -9.76 29.98 6.37
N ASN A 151 -11.01 30.40 6.17
CA ASN A 151 -11.72 31.30 7.10
C ASN A 151 -12.02 30.60 8.44
N ALA A 152 -12.52 29.37 8.41
CA ALA A 152 -12.80 28.57 9.60
C ALA A 152 -11.55 28.37 10.49
N THR A 153 -10.39 28.14 9.87
CA THR A 153 -9.12 27.95 10.58
C THR A 153 -8.63 29.27 11.19
N PHE A 154 -8.79 30.39 10.48
CA PHE A 154 -8.43 31.72 10.98
C PHE A 154 -9.36 32.18 12.12
N ASP A 155 -10.67 32.06 11.95
CA ASP A 155 -11.67 32.63 12.85
C ASP A 155 -11.99 31.73 14.06
N GLY A 156 -11.35 30.55 14.21
CA GLY A 156 -11.61 29.56 15.28
C GLY A 156 -11.48 30.05 16.73
N LYS A 157 -11.17 31.34 16.94
CA LYS A 157 -11.15 32.05 18.22
C LYS A 157 -12.30 33.06 18.40
N SER A 158 -13.22 33.16 17.44
CA SER A 158 -14.39 34.05 17.44
C SER A 158 -15.70 33.26 17.27
N ALA A 159 -16.82 33.78 17.78
CA ALA A 159 -18.13 33.12 17.64
C ALA A 159 -18.56 32.94 16.17
N VAL A 160 -18.18 33.89 15.30
CA VAL A 160 -18.43 33.83 13.85
C VAL A 160 -17.60 32.72 13.20
N GLY A 161 -16.34 32.55 13.61
CA GLY A 161 -15.50 31.46 13.13
C GLY A 161 -15.81 30.09 13.67
N ALA A 162 -16.30 30.00 14.90
CA ALA A 162 -16.84 28.75 15.42
C ALA A 162 -18.05 28.30 14.59
N THR A 163 -18.95 29.24 14.26
CA THR A 163 -20.10 28.98 13.39
C THR A 163 -19.66 28.59 11.98
N ALA A 164 -18.72 29.32 11.38
CA ALA A 164 -18.13 28.96 10.11
C ALA A 164 -17.50 27.56 10.17
N GLY A 165 -16.67 27.26 11.16
CA GLY A 165 -16.02 25.97 11.35
C GLY A 165 -16.99 24.78 11.46
N THR A 166 -18.21 24.99 11.94
CA THR A 166 -19.23 23.91 11.98
C THR A 166 -20.00 23.72 10.67
N ALA A 167 -20.19 24.76 9.85
CA ALA A 167 -21.11 24.73 8.71
C ALA A 167 -20.74 23.74 7.59
N LEU A 168 -19.45 23.44 7.40
CA LEU A 168 -18.97 22.45 6.42
C LEU A 168 -17.97 21.43 7.03
N ALA A 169 -17.91 21.32 8.36
CA ALA A 169 -17.05 20.32 9.03
C ALA A 169 -17.37 18.89 8.59
N GLU A 170 -18.67 18.58 8.50
CA GLU A 170 -19.12 17.27 8.05
C GLU A 170 -18.78 17.03 6.58
N THR A 171 -18.93 18.03 5.71
CA THR A 171 -18.52 17.96 4.29
C THR A 171 -17.02 17.66 4.17
N TRP A 172 -16.19 18.30 4.99
CA TRP A 172 -14.76 18.05 5.00
C TRP A 172 -14.42 16.62 5.44
N LYS A 173 -15.05 16.14 6.51
CA LYS A 173 -14.88 14.77 6.98
C LYS A 173 -15.31 13.75 5.92
N GLN A 174 -16.46 13.96 5.29
CA GLN A 174 -16.95 13.12 4.20
C GLN A 174 -16.01 13.11 2.99
N LEU A 175 -15.34 14.24 2.73
CA LEU A 175 -14.36 14.35 1.66
C LEU A 175 -13.14 13.46 1.92
N ASP A 176 -12.57 13.49 3.12
CA ASP A 176 -11.42 12.63 3.46
C ASP A 176 -11.79 11.13 3.37
N ASP A 177 -12.96 10.74 3.89
CA ASP A 177 -13.47 9.37 3.79
C ASP A 177 -13.70 8.92 2.33
N ARG A 178 -14.25 9.81 1.49
CA ARG A 178 -14.55 9.49 0.09
C ARG A 178 -13.31 9.48 -0.79
N ILE A 179 -12.28 10.28 -0.48
CA ILE A 179 -10.98 10.20 -1.16
C ILE A 179 -10.34 8.82 -0.96
N GLY A 180 -10.42 8.27 0.26
CA GLY A 180 -9.98 6.90 0.54
C GLY A 180 -10.74 5.89 -0.33
N LYS A 181 -12.07 5.90 -0.28
CA LYS A 181 -12.92 4.98 -1.06
C LYS A 181 -12.74 5.09 -2.57
N ALA A 182 -12.59 6.32 -3.09
CA ALA A 182 -12.31 6.57 -4.50
C ALA A 182 -10.93 6.02 -4.88
N SER A 183 -9.90 6.30 -4.08
CA SER A 183 -8.55 5.78 -4.29
C SER A 183 -8.54 4.25 -4.31
N ASP A 184 -9.17 3.60 -3.33
CA ASP A 184 -9.24 2.14 -3.25
C ASP A 184 -9.92 1.53 -4.48
N SER A 185 -11.04 2.13 -4.92
CA SER A 185 -11.77 1.66 -6.10
C SER A 185 -10.97 1.86 -7.39
N LEU A 186 -10.24 2.98 -7.52
CA LEU A 186 -9.39 3.26 -8.68
C LEU A 186 -8.12 2.39 -8.69
N TYR A 187 -7.54 2.07 -7.53
CA TYR A 187 -6.43 1.13 -7.43
C TYR A 187 -6.87 -0.31 -7.74
N ALA A 188 -8.07 -0.70 -7.30
CA ALA A 188 -8.66 -1.98 -7.68
C ALA A 188 -8.94 -2.05 -9.19
N LEU A 189 -9.39 -0.94 -9.80
CA LEU A 189 -9.51 -0.82 -11.25
C LEU A 189 -8.16 -0.95 -11.96
N GLU A 190 -7.13 -0.26 -11.47
CA GLU A 190 -5.78 -0.32 -12.03
C GLU A 190 -5.21 -1.75 -12.01
N ALA A 191 -5.37 -2.46 -10.88
CA ALA A 191 -4.92 -3.84 -10.73
C ALA A 191 -5.76 -4.85 -11.54
N GLY A 192 -7.05 -4.59 -11.72
CA GLY A 192 -7.99 -5.46 -12.44
C GLY A 192 -8.19 -5.07 -13.91
N ALA A 193 -7.45 -4.10 -14.43
CA ALA A 193 -7.66 -3.53 -15.74
C ALA A 193 -7.52 -4.57 -16.87
N PRO A 194 -8.41 -4.57 -17.88
CA PRO A 194 -8.31 -5.47 -19.02
C PRO A 194 -7.16 -5.11 -19.99
N ASP A 195 -6.69 -3.86 -19.95
CA ASP A 195 -5.63 -3.34 -20.81
C ASP A 195 -4.86 -2.19 -20.13
N GLN A 196 -3.70 -1.84 -20.70
CA GLN A 196 -2.82 -0.80 -20.17
C GLN A 196 -3.46 0.59 -20.17
N ARG A 197 -4.34 0.89 -21.14
CA ARG A 197 -5.01 2.20 -21.22
C ARG A 197 -5.97 2.38 -20.05
N THR A 198 -6.73 1.34 -19.69
CA THR A 198 -7.63 1.35 -18.53
C THR A 198 -6.86 1.58 -17.23
N ALA A 199 -5.73 0.87 -17.04
CA ALA A 199 -4.86 1.07 -15.88
C ALA A 199 -4.30 2.51 -15.82
N GLN A 200 -3.83 3.05 -16.95
CA GLN A 200 -3.33 4.42 -17.05
C GLN A 200 -4.39 5.47 -16.73
N GLN A 201 -5.63 5.28 -17.21
CA GLN A 201 -6.72 6.19 -16.91
C GLN A 201 -7.05 6.19 -15.41
N ALA A 202 -7.10 5.03 -14.76
CA ALA A 202 -7.28 4.92 -13.31
C ALA A 202 -6.16 5.66 -12.55
N SER A 203 -4.90 5.39 -12.90
CA SER A 203 -3.72 6.01 -12.30
C SER A 203 -3.71 7.54 -12.49
N ALA A 204 -4.04 8.02 -13.68
CA ALA A 204 -4.17 9.45 -13.98
C ALA A 204 -5.29 10.13 -13.18
N THR A 205 -6.43 9.46 -12.98
CA THR A 205 -7.51 9.96 -12.11
C THR A 205 -7.05 10.04 -10.66
N ILE A 206 -6.33 9.04 -10.14
CA ILE A 206 -5.78 9.09 -8.77
C ILE A 206 -4.79 10.26 -8.62
N ALA A 207 -3.86 10.42 -9.56
CA ALA A 207 -2.85 11.47 -9.51
C ALA A 207 -3.48 12.87 -9.53
N SER A 208 -4.44 13.10 -10.43
CA SER A 208 -5.15 14.37 -10.55
C SER A 208 -6.07 14.65 -9.37
N MET A 209 -6.76 13.64 -8.82
CA MET A 209 -7.55 13.76 -7.59
C MET A 209 -6.68 14.22 -6.41
N ARG A 210 -5.51 13.60 -6.23
CA ARG A 210 -4.56 13.98 -5.17
C ARG A 210 -3.99 15.38 -5.39
N SER A 211 -3.72 15.75 -6.63
CA SER A 211 -3.29 17.10 -6.97
C SER A 211 -4.35 18.13 -6.61
N LEU A 212 -5.61 17.88 -6.98
CA LEU A 212 -6.73 18.75 -6.63
C LEU A 212 -6.88 18.89 -5.11
N ARG A 213 -6.78 17.78 -4.37
CA ARG A 213 -6.84 17.79 -2.91
C ARG A 213 -5.76 18.69 -2.29
N ARG A 214 -4.52 18.59 -2.78
CA ARG A 214 -3.41 19.44 -2.35
C ARG A 214 -3.67 20.91 -2.68
N SER A 215 -4.13 21.23 -3.90
CA SER A 215 -4.42 22.61 -4.27
C SER A 215 -5.58 23.23 -3.47
N VAL A 216 -6.54 22.43 -3.00
CA VAL A 216 -7.59 22.89 -2.05
C VAL A 216 -6.96 23.26 -0.71
N ASP A 217 -6.03 22.45 -0.18
CA ASP A 217 -5.30 22.77 1.06
C ASP A 217 -4.43 24.01 0.89
N ASP A 218 -3.65 24.10 -0.19
CA ASP A 218 -2.79 25.26 -0.48
C ASP A 218 -3.61 26.56 -0.57
N ARG A 219 -4.80 26.50 -1.20
CA ARG A 219 -5.72 27.64 -1.30
C ARG A 219 -6.31 28.04 0.06
N ALA A 220 -6.64 27.06 0.90
CA ALA A 220 -7.13 27.28 2.25
C ALA A 220 -6.04 27.89 3.14
N GLU A 221 -4.80 27.40 3.04
CA GLU A 221 -3.64 27.94 3.76
C GLU A 221 -3.33 29.38 3.32
N ALA A 222 -3.31 29.64 2.01
CA ALA A 222 -3.09 30.98 1.48
C ALA A 222 -4.18 31.96 1.94
N ARG A 223 -5.44 31.50 2.02
CA ARG A 223 -6.54 32.30 2.60
C ARG A 223 -6.30 32.63 4.06
N MET A 224 -5.95 31.63 4.87
CA MET A 224 -5.67 31.80 6.29
C MET A 224 -4.50 32.77 6.50
N ASN A 225 -3.44 32.65 5.71
CA ASN A 225 -2.29 33.53 5.76
C ASN A 225 -2.68 34.98 5.41
N TYR A 226 -3.39 35.20 4.30
CA TYR A 226 -3.89 36.52 3.94
C TYR A 226 -4.70 37.16 5.08
N ARG A 227 -5.64 36.42 5.67
CA ARG A 227 -6.44 36.90 6.80
C ARG A 227 -5.61 37.19 8.04
N THR A 228 -4.58 36.38 8.30
CA THR A 228 -3.64 36.59 9.40
C THR A 228 -2.82 37.86 9.23
N VAL A 229 -2.33 38.13 8.03
CA VAL A 229 -1.59 39.36 7.73
C VAL A 229 -2.52 40.58 7.71
N GLU A 230 -3.72 40.46 7.17
CA GLU A 230 -4.76 41.51 7.16
C GLU A 230 -5.19 41.94 8.57
N ALA A 231 -5.26 41.00 9.52
CA ALA A 231 -5.64 41.28 10.89
C ALA A 231 -4.50 41.86 11.75
N ARG A 232 -3.26 41.86 11.27
CA ARG A 232 -2.10 42.41 12.00
C ARG A 232 -2.03 43.92 11.81
N SER A 233 -2.13 44.66 12.91
CA SER A 233 -2.09 46.13 12.92
C SER A 233 -0.73 46.71 12.51
N ASP A 234 0.34 45.91 12.56
CA ASP A 234 1.72 46.25 12.22
C ASP A 234 2.15 45.75 10.84
N ALA A 235 1.28 45.05 10.10
CA ALA A 235 1.61 44.56 8.77
C ALA A 235 1.80 45.72 7.79
N GLY A 236 3.01 45.85 7.23
CA GLY A 236 3.28 46.80 6.16
C GLY A 236 2.57 46.44 4.85
N GLN A 237 2.35 47.43 3.99
CA GLN A 237 1.67 47.28 2.70
C GLN A 237 2.28 46.18 1.81
N ALA A 238 3.61 46.03 1.84
CA ALA A 238 4.32 45.00 1.09
C ALA A 238 3.96 43.57 1.55
N ALA A 239 3.77 43.35 2.85
CA ALA A 239 3.39 42.04 3.39
C ALA A 239 1.95 41.66 2.99
N LEU A 240 1.04 42.64 3.01
CA LEU A 240 -0.33 42.45 2.53
C LEU A 240 -0.37 42.13 1.03
N GLN A 241 0.46 42.81 0.24
CA GLN A 241 0.56 42.56 -1.19
C GLN A 241 1.09 41.15 -1.48
N ASP A 242 2.18 40.71 -0.84
CA ASP A 242 2.71 39.35 -1.01
C ASP A 242 1.67 38.29 -0.60
N ALA A 243 1.00 38.46 0.54
CA ALA A 243 -0.03 37.53 0.99
C ALA A 243 -1.20 37.44 0.00
N ARG A 244 -1.62 38.57 -0.57
CA ARG A 244 -2.67 38.62 -1.60
C ARG A 244 -2.22 37.95 -2.91
N GLU A 245 -1.00 38.18 -3.34
CA GLU A 245 -0.45 37.55 -4.55
C GLU A 245 -0.35 36.02 -4.40
N ARG A 246 0.03 35.53 -3.21
CA ARG A 246 -0.01 34.09 -2.88
C ARG A 246 -1.43 33.54 -2.92
N GLU A 247 -2.40 34.26 -2.38
CA GLU A 247 -3.81 33.86 -2.45
C GLU A 247 -4.28 33.74 -3.90
N VAL A 248 -4.03 34.74 -4.73
CA VAL A 248 -4.38 34.73 -6.17
C VAL A 248 -3.69 33.58 -6.90
N ARG A 249 -2.40 33.33 -6.64
CA ARG A 249 -1.64 32.23 -7.23
C ARG A 249 -2.24 30.87 -6.86
N SER A 250 -2.57 30.68 -5.58
CA SER A 250 -3.19 29.44 -5.11
C SER A 250 -4.57 29.18 -5.71
N SER A 251 -5.38 30.22 -5.95
CA SER A 251 -6.68 30.12 -6.64
C SER A 251 -6.52 29.67 -8.09
N ARG A 252 -5.53 30.24 -8.81
CA ARG A 252 -5.20 29.79 -10.18
C ARG A 252 -4.76 28.33 -10.22
N ASN A 253 -3.84 27.93 -9.33
CA ASN A 253 -3.37 26.55 -9.23
C ASN A 253 -4.53 25.58 -8.93
N LEU A 254 -5.48 25.97 -8.07
CA LEU A 254 -6.68 25.19 -7.79
C LEU A 254 -7.56 25.03 -9.03
N ALA A 255 -7.78 26.11 -9.79
CA ALA A 255 -8.55 26.06 -11.03
C ALA A 255 -7.90 25.14 -12.08
N GLU A 256 -6.57 25.19 -12.21
CA GLU A 256 -5.80 24.32 -13.09
C GLU A 256 -5.89 22.84 -12.66
N ALA A 257 -5.71 22.56 -11.37
CA ALA A 257 -5.84 21.22 -10.82
C ALA A 257 -7.26 20.66 -11.00
N ARG A 258 -8.28 21.50 -10.85
CA ARG A 258 -9.68 21.13 -11.10
C ARG A 258 -9.91 20.81 -12.57
N SER A 259 -9.39 21.63 -13.48
CA SER A 259 -9.44 21.37 -14.93
C SER A 259 -8.81 20.02 -15.28
N ALA A 260 -7.59 19.76 -14.80
CA ALA A 260 -6.88 18.51 -15.03
C ALA A 260 -7.66 17.29 -14.49
N TYR A 261 -8.25 17.43 -13.30
CA TYR A 261 -9.09 16.38 -12.72
C TYR A 261 -10.38 16.14 -13.52
N GLY A 262 -11.01 17.20 -14.03
CA GLY A 262 -12.18 17.12 -14.91
C GLY A 262 -11.87 16.38 -16.22
N THR A 263 -10.69 16.63 -16.80
CA THR A 263 -10.20 15.88 -17.97
C THR A 263 -9.97 14.40 -17.62
N ALA A 264 -9.33 14.10 -16.48
CA ALA A 264 -9.12 12.72 -16.05
C ALA A 264 -10.44 11.97 -15.80
N LEU A 265 -11.45 12.63 -15.24
CA LEU A 265 -12.79 12.07 -15.07
C LEU A 265 -13.49 11.82 -16.41
N THR A 266 -13.37 12.76 -17.35
CA THR A 266 -13.90 12.59 -18.72
C THR A 266 -13.26 11.39 -19.40
N ASN A 267 -11.96 11.18 -19.22
CA ASN A 267 -11.27 10.02 -19.76
C ASN A 267 -11.73 8.72 -19.09
N LEU A 268 -11.86 8.71 -17.76
CA LEU A 268 -12.33 7.56 -17.00
C LEU A 268 -13.78 7.17 -17.36
N SER A 269 -14.65 8.15 -17.65
CA SER A 269 -16.05 7.88 -18.03
C SER A 269 -16.19 7.09 -19.33
N THR A 270 -15.18 7.16 -20.22
CA THR A 270 -15.16 6.38 -21.47
C THR A 270 -15.03 4.88 -21.25
N LEU A 271 -14.73 4.44 -20.02
CA LEU A 271 -14.61 3.03 -19.64
C LEU A 271 -15.92 2.41 -19.11
N LEU A 272 -16.96 3.22 -18.87
CA LEU A 272 -18.22 2.83 -18.24
C LEU A 272 -19.21 2.22 -19.24
#